data_AF-A0A940JMQ1-F1
#
_entry.id   AF-A0A940JMQ1-F1
#
_cell.length_a   1.000
_cell.length_b   1.000
_cell.length_c   1.000
_cell.angle_alpha   90.00
_cell.angle_beta   90.00
_cell.angle_gamma   90.00
#
_symmetry.space_group_name_H-M   'P 1'
#
loop_
_entity.id
_entity.type
_entity.pdbx_description
1 polymer ?
#
loop_
_entity_poly.entity_id
_entity_poly.type
_entity_poly.pdbx_seq_one_letter_code
_entity_poly.pdbx_strand_id
1 'polypeptide(L)' 'MVAEPRRLPLWLLIGVYALPAIFAWFLLRRGYSHHVRLGAFLLAGFSLITAAVSIVSPY' A
#
# COMPACT_ATOMS: atom_id res chain seq x y z
N MET A 1 -20.64 22.78 -1.10
CA MET A 1 -19.71 22.52 -2.22
C MET A 1 -19.39 21.03 -2.19
N VAL A 2 -20.04 20.24 -3.05
CA VAL A 2 -19.79 18.80 -3.13
C VAL A 2 -18.41 18.65 -3.76
N ALA A 3 -17.44 18.18 -2.98
CA ALA A 3 -16.11 17.89 -3.51
C ALA A 3 -16.26 16.73 -4.50
N GLU A 4 -16.11 17.00 -5.80
CA GLU A 4 -16.09 15.93 -6.80
C GLU A 4 -14.97 14.94 -6.44
N PRO A 5 -15.24 13.62 -6.47
CA PRO A 5 -14.23 12.62 -6.15
C PRO A 5 -13.13 12.72 -7.20
N ARG A 6 -12.00 13.34 -6.84
CA ARG A 6 -10.81 13.40 -7.69
C ARG A 6 -10.33 11.97 -7.90
N ARG A 7 -10.54 11.45 -9.11
CA ARG A 7 -9.94 10.19 -9.54
C ARG A 7 -8.42 10.33 -9.50
N LEU A 8 -7.79 9.58 -8.62
CA LEU A 8 -6.33 9.53 -8.54
C LEU A 8 -5.79 8.89 -9.82
N PRO A 9 -4.76 9.49 -10.46
CA PRO A 9 -4.16 8.89 -11.63
C PRO A 9 -3.51 7.54 -11.24
N LEU A 10 -3.65 6.54 -12.12
CA LEU A 10 -3.14 5.17 -11.92
C LEU A 10 -1.67 5.15 -11.47
N TRP A 11 -0.82 6.00 -12.03
CA TRP A 11 0.59 6.13 -11.67
C TRP A 11 0.80 6.53 -10.21
N LEU A 12 -0.10 7.35 -9.66
CA LEU A 12 -0.04 7.83 -8.27
C LEU A 12 -0.46 6.71 -7.32
N LEU A 13 -1.47 5.91 -7.69
CA LEU A 13 -1.81 4.67 -6.98
C LEU A 13 -0.61 3.72 -6.97
N ILE A 14 0.02 3.48 -8.12
CA ILE A 14 1.22 2.62 -8.21
C ILE A 14 2.32 3.14 -7.27
N GLY A 15 2.61 4.44 -7.27
CA GLY A 15 3.60 5.02 -6.38
C GLY A 15 3.26 4.85 -4.89
N VAL A 16 2.01 5.09 -4.52
CA VAL A 16 1.52 4.95 -3.13
C VAL A 16 1.65 3.51 -2.61
N TYR A 17 1.52 2.50 -3.47
CA TYR A 17 1.63 1.09 -3.06
C TYR A 17 3.01 0.46 -3.30
N ALA A 18 3.73 0.91 -4.32
CA ALA A 18 5.10 0.44 -4.59
C ALA A 18 6.06 0.93 -3.51
N LEU A 19 5.90 2.17 -3.00
CA LEU A 19 6.81 2.72 -1.98
C LEU A 19 6.81 1.89 -0.68
N PRO A 20 5.66 1.56 -0.05
CA PRO A 20 5.61 0.72 1.14
C PRO A 20 6.09 -0.70 0.87
N ALA A 21 5.80 -1.26 -0.31
CA ALA A 21 6.26 -2.60 -0.68
C ALA A 21 7.79 -2.67 -0.84
N ILE A 22 8.38 -1.69 -1.53
CA ILE A 22 9.83 -1.56 -1.69
C ILE A 22 10.49 -1.29 -0.34
N PHE A 23 9.89 -0.41 0.49
CA PHE A 23 10.37 -0.12 1.83
C PHE A 23 10.35 -1.37 2.72
N ALA A 24 9.25 -2.13 2.68
CA ALA A 24 9.15 -3.41 3.40
C ALA A 24 10.20 -4.41 2.91
N TRP A 25 10.43 -4.48 1.60
CA TRP A 25 11.38 -5.42 0.98
C TRP A 25 12.85 -5.09 1.27
N PHE A 26 13.24 -3.82 1.15
CA PHE A 26 14.63 -3.39 1.33
C PHE A 26 14.97 -3.18 2.80
N LEU A 27 14.08 -2.54 3.57
CA LEU A 27 14.39 -2.18 4.95
C LEU A 27 14.29 -3.37 5.92
N LEU A 28 13.34 -4.30 5.72
CA LEU A 28 13.24 -5.48 6.58
C LEU A 28 14.12 -6.66 6.14
N ARG A 29 14.85 -6.54 5.02
CA ARG A 29 15.80 -7.58 4.58
C ARG A 29 17.04 -7.70 5.47
N ARG A 30 17.46 -6.64 6.16
CA ARG A 30 18.69 -6.62 6.97
C ARG A 30 18.39 -6.29 8.42
N GLY A 31 18.50 -7.30 9.29
CA GLY A 31 18.62 -7.12 10.75
C GLY A 31 17.34 -7.12 11.58
N TYR A 32 16.15 -7.19 10.96
CA TYR A 32 14.88 -7.21 11.70
C TYR A 32 14.41 -8.64 12.03
N SER A 33 13.83 -8.82 13.22
CA SER A 33 13.29 -10.11 13.67
C SER A 33 12.18 -10.60 12.74
N HIS A 34 12.04 -11.92 12.63
CA HIS A 34 11.07 -12.57 11.75
C HIS A 34 9.63 -12.04 11.94
N HIS A 35 9.25 -11.72 13.18
CA HIS A 35 7.91 -11.21 13.51
C HIS A 35 7.66 -9.79 12.97
N VAL A 36 8.66 -8.92 13.02
CA VAL A 36 8.55 -7.54 12.49
C VAL A 36 8.45 -7.56 10.96
N ARG A 37 9.19 -8.50 10.33
CA ARG A 37 9.13 -8.74 8.89
C ARG A 37 7.77 -9.24 8.42
N LEU A 38 7.16 -10.16 9.18
CA LEU A 38 5.81 -10.65 8.93
C LEU A 38 4.77 -9.54 9.09
N GLY A 39 4.85 -8.75 10.16
CA GLY A 39 3.93 -7.62 10.41
C GLY A 39 3.95 -6.57 9.30
N ALA A 40 5.13 -6.19 8.82
CA ALA A 40 5.27 -5.25 7.71
C ALA A 40 4.71 -5.80 6.39
N PHE A 41 4.91 -7.08 6.11
CA PHE A 41 4.33 -7.74 4.94
C PHE A 41 2.80 -7.81 5.00
N LEU A 42 2.24 -8.14 6.16
CA LEU A 42 0.80 -8.16 6.38
C LEU A 42 0.19 -6.75 6.22
N LEU A 43 0.85 -5.72 6.76
CA LEU A 43 0.41 -4.34 6.61
C LEU A 43 0.47 -3.87 5.14
N ALA A 44 1.54 -4.24 4.41
CA ALA A 44 1.66 -3.94 2.99
C ALA A 44 0.60 -4.66 2.16
N GLY A 45 0.34 -5.94 2.44
CA GLY A 45 -0.71 -6.72 1.81
C GLY A 45 -2.10 -6.18 2.09
N PHE A 46 -2.40 -5.82 3.34
CA PHE A 46 -3.66 -5.19 3.73
C PHE A 46 -3.86 -3.83 3.05
N SER A 47 -2.80 -3.03 2.94
CA SER A 47 -2.81 -1.77 2.20
C SER A 47 -3.10 -1.99 0.71
N LEU A 48 -2.55 -3.05 0.12
CA LEU A 48 -2.80 -3.42 -1.29
C LEU A 48 -4.25 -3.91 -1.50
N ILE A 49 -4.81 -4.66 -0.55
CA ILE A 49 -6.19 -5.14 -0.62
C ILE A 49 -7.16 -3.97 -0.49
N THR A 50 -6.97 -3.09 0.49
CA THR A 50 -7.78 -1.87 0.64
C THR A 50 -7.66 -0.96 -0.58
N ALA A 51 -6.49 -0.90 -1.22
CA ALA A 51 -6.32 -0.26 -2.53
C ALA A 51 -7.22 -0.84 -3.60
N ALA A 52 -7.13 -2.16 -3.80
CA ALA A 52 -7.87 -2.86 -4.83
C ALA A 52 -9.38 -2.69 -4.60
N VAL A 53 -9.81 -2.77 -3.35
CA VAL A 53 -11.20 -2.49 -2.96
C VAL A 53 -11.59 -1.04 -3.26
N SER A 54 -10.73 -0.05 -2.99
CA SER A 54 -11.03 1.36 -3.32
C SER A 54 -11.11 1.65 -4.82
N ILE A 55 -10.38 0.88 -5.64
CA ILE A 55 -10.43 0.95 -7.11
C ILE A 55 -11.72 0.31 -7.63
N VAL A 56 -12.13 -0.83 -7.04
CA VAL A 56 -13.30 -1.60 -7.46
C VAL A 56 -14.61 -1.00 -6.92
N SER A 57 -14.58 -0.46 -5.71
CA SER A 57 -15.72 0.14 -5.01
C SER A 57 -15.35 1.57 -4.58
N PRO A 58 -15.49 2.56 -5.46
CA PRO A 58 -15.22 3.97 -5.17
C PRO A 58 -16.35 4.65 -4.36
N TYR A 59 -17.15 3.87 -3.61
CA TYR A 59 -18.30 4.33 -2.83
C TYR A 59 -17.92 4.65 -1.39
#